data_AF-A0A258ASM6-F1
#
_entry.id   AF-A0A258ASM6-F1
#
_cell.length_a   1.000
_cell.length_b   1.000
_cell.length_c   1.000
_cell.angle_alpha   90.00
_cell.angle_beta   90.00
_cell.angle_gamma   90.00
#
_symmetry.space_group_name_H-M   'P 1'
#
loop_
_entity.id
_entity.type
_entity.pdbx_description
1 polymer ?
#
loop_
_entity_poly.entity_id
_entity_poly.type
_entity_poly.pdbx_seq_one_letter_code
_entity_poly.pdbx_strand_id
1 'polypeptide(L)' 'MNLIQNARELSEHWHATKTHWRDAKALEFEKSYLEPLPGLITKTGAMINELENLLRKIRKDCEQLP' A
#
# COMPACT_ATOMS: atom_id res chain seq x y z
N MET A 1 9.85 2.87 4.37
CA MET A 1 8.39 3.10 4.43
C MET A 1 7.70 1.76 4.63
N ASN A 2 7.08 1.48 5.78
CA ASN A 2 6.53 0.14 6.07
C ASN A 2 5.02 0.06 5.78
N LEU A 3 4.64 0.32 4.52
CA LEU A 3 3.24 0.42 4.09
C LEU A 3 2.46 -0.89 4.30
N ILE A 4 3.13 -2.04 4.14
CA ILE A 4 2.54 -3.36 4.34
C ILE A 4 2.21 -3.60 5.82
N GLN A 5 3.14 -3.25 6.72
CA GLN A 5 2.92 -3.39 8.16
C GLN A 5 1.75 -2.53 8.64
N ASN A 6 1.71 -1.25 8.24
CA ASN A 6 0.63 -0.34 8.63
C ASN A 6 -0.75 -0.83 8.14
N ALA A 7 -0.82 -1.42 6.95
CA ALA A 7 -2.07 -1.97 6.43
C ALA A 7 -2.50 -3.26 7.12
N ARG A 8 -1.55 -4.09 7.56
CA ARG A 8 -1.84 -5.23 8.43
C ARG A 8 -2.43 -4.75 9.76
N GLU A 9 -1.78 -3.80 10.42
CA GLU A 9 -2.26 -3.23 11.68
C GLU A 9 -3.66 -2.61 11.53
N LEU A 10 -3.93 -1.91 10.43
CA LEU A 10 -5.26 -1.39 10.13
C LEU A 10 -6.31 -2.51 10.01
N SER A 11 -5.97 -3.60 9.32
CA SER A 11 -6.87 -4.76 9.16
C SER A 11 -7.18 -5.45 10.49
N GLU A 12 -6.18 -5.56 11.37
CA GLU A 12 -6.33 -6.10 12.72
C GLU A 12 -7.26 -5.21 13.57
N HIS A 13 -7.04 -3.89 13.58
CA HIS A 13 -7.92 -2.95 14.27
C HIS A 13 -9.34 -2.95 13.70
N TRP A 14 -9.48 -3.10 12.38
CA TRP A 14 -10.79 -3.21 11.74
C TRP A 14 -11.55 -4.46 12.21
N HIS A 15 -10.88 -5.61 12.32
CA HIS A 15 -11.49 -6.83 12.85
C HIS A 15 -12.03 -6.65 14.26
N ALA A 16 -11.30 -5.97 15.14
CA ALA A 16 -11.79 -5.64 16.48
C ALA A 16 -12.99 -4.67 16.42
N THR A 17 -12.92 -3.67 15.55
CA THR A 17 -13.96 -2.62 15.41
C THR A 17 -15.28 -3.18 14.90
N LYS A 18 -15.27 -4.04 13.87
CA LYS A 18 -16.49 -4.62 13.29
C LYS A 18 -17.24 -5.55 14.25
N THR A 19 -16.62 -5.95 15.37
CA THR A 19 -17.34 -6.68 16.42
C THR A 19 -18.40 -5.82 17.10
N HIS A 20 -18.19 -4.50 17.19
CA HIS A 20 -19.09 -3.54 17.83
C HIS A 20 -19.82 -2.64 16.81
N TRP A 21 -19.23 -2.41 15.63
CA TRP A 21 -19.82 -1.58 14.57
C TRP A 21 -20.23 -2.45 13.37
N ARG A 22 -21.55 -2.70 13.22
CA ARG A 22 -22.11 -3.67 12.26
C ARG A 22 -23.21 -3.11 11.36
N ASP A 23 -23.32 -1.80 11.28
CA ASP A 23 -24.33 -1.16 10.44
C ASP A 23 -23.93 -1.15 8.95
N ALA A 24 -24.78 -0.55 8.12
CA ALA A 24 -24.52 -0.40 6.70
C ALA A 24 -23.25 0.42 6.40
N LYS A 25 -22.86 1.34 7.29
CA LYS A 25 -21.64 2.16 7.15
C LYS A 25 -20.38 1.35 7.42
N ALA A 26 -20.41 0.43 8.38
CA ALA A 26 -19.33 -0.50 8.60
C ALA A 26 -19.07 -1.38 7.36
N LEU A 27 -20.15 -1.87 6.72
CA LEU A 27 -20.05 -2.67 5.49
C LEU A 27 -19.53 -1.84 4.30
N GLU A 28 -20.02 -0.61 4.14
CA GLU A 28 -19.53 0.33 3.12
C GLU A 28 -18.04 0.59 3.30
N PHE A 29 -17.59 0.84 4.53
CA PHE A 29 -16.19 1.12 4.83
C PHE A 29 -15.28 -0.06 4.46
N GLU A 30 -15.65 -1.28 4.85
CA GLU A 30 -14.89 -2.50 4.53
C GLU A 30 -14.73 -2.69 3.03
N LYS A 31 -15.85 -2.60 2.28
CA LYS A 31 -15.86 -2.83 0.83
C LYS A 31 -15.17 -1.73 0.03
N SER A 32 -15.43 -0.47 0.39
CA SER A 32 -14.96 0.67 -0.40
C SER A 32 -13.50 1.01 -0.14
N TYR A 33 -12.98 0.73 1.05
CA TYR A 33 -11.64 1.18 1.44
C TYR A 33 -10.70 0.05 1.83
N LEU A 34 -11.15 -0.94 2.60
CA LEU A 34 -10.25 -1.96 3.14
C LEU A 34 -10.01 -3.13 2.16
N GLU A 35 -11.04 -3.66 1.53
CA GLU A 35 -10.92 -4.72 0.52
C GLU A 35 -9.94 -4.38 -0.63
N PRO A 36 -9.96 -3.17 -1.24
CA PRO A 36 -9.03 -2.83 -2.31
C PRO A 36 -7.61 -2.51 -1.82
N LEU A 37 -7.43 -2.19 -0.54
CA LEU A 37 -6.18 -1.65 0.01
C LEU A 37 -4.95 -2.56 -0.21
N PRO A 38 -4.99 -3.89 0.03
CA PRO A 38 -3.84 -4.76 -0.21
C PRO A 38 -3.34 -4.73 -1.67
N GLY A 39 -4.28 -4.69 -2.62
CA GLY A 39 -3.96 -4.61 -4.04
C GLY A 39 -3.30 -3.28 -4.41
N LEU A 40 -3.83 -2.16 -3.88
CA LEU A 40 -3.26 -0.84 -4.07
C LEU A 40 -1.83 -0.75 -3.50
N ILE A 41 -1.62 -1.27 -2.29
CA ILE A 41 -0.30 -1.27 -1.63
C ILE A 41 0.72 -2.07 -2.45
N THR A 42 0.32 -3.25 -2.93
CA THR A 42 1.17 -4.11 -3.75
C THR A 42 1.57 -3.41 -5.04
N LYS A 43 0.60 -2.78 -5.73
CA LYS A 43 0.83 -1.99 -6.94
C LYS A 43 1.76 -0.82 -6.67
N THR A 44 1.51 -0.05 -5.62
CA THR A 44 2.37 1.09 -5.25
C THR A 44 3.80 0.65 -4.94
N GLY A 45 4.00 -0.46 -4.21
CA GLY A 45 5.32 -1.01 -3.95
C GLY A 45 6.07 -1.41 -5.23
N ALA A 46 5.37 -2.05 -6.18
CA ALA A 46 5.96 -2.40 -7.47
C ALA A 46 6.39 -1.15 -8.27
N MET A 47 5.54 -0.12 -8.32
CA MET A 47 5.84 1.13 -9.03
C MET A 47 7.01 1.88 -8.40
N ILE A 48 7.10 1.92 -7.06
CA ILE A 48 8.24 2.53 -6.35
C ILE A 48 9.53 1.81 -6.71
N ASN A 49 9.54 0.47 -6.70
CA ASN A 49 10.71 -0.32 -7.08
C ASN A 49 11.13 -0.07 -8.54
N GLU A 50 10.16 0.05 -9.46
CA GLU A 50 10.44 0.38 -10.85
C GLU A 50 11.08 1.76 -11.00
N LEU A 51 10.55 2.76 -10.29
CA LEU A 51 11.12 4.11 -10.25
C LEU A 51 12.55 4.10 -9.68
N GLU A 52 12.80 3.35 -8.60
CA GLU A 52 14.15 3.22 -8.04
C GLU A 52 15.13 2.61 -9.05
N ASN A 53 14.71 1.58 -9.79
CA ASN A 53 15.53 0.94 -10.81
C ASN A 53 15.85 1.92 -11.95
N LEU A 54 14.86 2.70 -12.39
CA LEU A 54 15.04 3.72 -13.43
C LEU A 54 16.00 4.82 -12.96
N LEU A 55 15.84 5.32 -11.73
CA LEU A 55 16.74 6.32 -11.15
C LEU A 55 18.19 5.79 -11.03
N ARG A 56 18.37 4.53 -10.61
CA ARG A 56 19.71 3.90 -10.54
C ARG A 56 20.35 3.80 -11.92
N LYS A 57 19.57 3.47 -12.95
CA LYS A 57 20.05 3.40 -14.34
C LYS A 57 20.48 4.78 -14.83
N ILE A 58 19.64 5.80 -14.68
CA ILE A 58 19.96 7.18 -15.06
C ILE A 58 21.23 7.66 -14.36
N ARG A 59 21.36 7.43 -13.05
CA ARG A 59 22.56 7.82 -12.30
C ARG A 59 23.81 7.15 -12.88
N LYS A 60 23.75 5.85 -13.16
CA LYS A 60 24.87 5.12 -13.78
C LYS A 60 25.21 5.69 -15.15
N ASP A 61 24.21 5.97 -15.99
CA ASP A 61 24.40 6.53 -17.32
C ASP A 61 25.04 7.93 -17.25
N CYS A 62 24.70 8.75 -16.23
CA CYS A 62 25.29 10.06 -16.00
C CYS A 62 26.71 10.01 -15.38
N GLU A 63 26.99 9.07 -14.47
CA GLU A 63 28.32 8.89 -13.86
C GLU A 63 29.34 8.27 -14.82
N GLN A 64 28.87 7.64 -15.91
CA GLN A 64 29.70 7.05 -16.96
C GLN A 64 29.94 7.99 -18.16
N LEU A 65 29.52 9.25 -18.05
CA LEU A 65 29.90 10.29 -19.02
C LEU A 65 31.41 10.58 -18.88
N PRO A 66 32.16 10.63 -20.01
CA PRO A 66 33.62 10.83 -20.01
C PRO A 66 34.04 12.21 -19.49
#